data_AF-A0AA47GD04-F1
#
_entry.id   AF-A0AA47GD04-F1
#
_cell.length_a   1.000
_cell.length_b   1.000
_cell.length_c   1.000
_cell.angle_alpha   90.00
_cell.angle_beta   90.00
_cell.angle_gamma   90.00
#
_symmetry.space_group_name_H-M   'P 1'
#
loop_
_entity.id
_entity.type
_entity.pdbx_description
1 polymer ?
#
loop_
_entity_poly.entity_id
_entity_poly.type
_entity_poly.pdbx_seq_one_letter_code
_entity_poly.pdbx_strand_id
1 'polypeptide(L)'
;MSVEDMTPLFSDLVARLWLIHPFREGNTRTVMRFAGLFANAKGILLNSKLLRDHANYVRNSLVLYCVDEAPEKEHFLQIMTDVINDF
;
A
#
# COMPACT_ATOMS: atom_id res chain seq x y z
N MET A 1 11.32 -15.83 5.77
CA MET A 1 10.40 -14.74 6.12
C MET A 1 9.06 -15.08 5.56
N SER A 2 8.03 -15.10 6.41
CA SER A 2 6.66 -15.30 5.97
C SER A 2 6.17 -14.06 5.22
N VAL A 3 5.00 -14.14 4.57
CA VAL A 3 4.43 -12.98 3.90
C VAL A 3 4.02 -11.92 4.92
N GLU A 4 3.54 -12.35 6.08
CA GLU A 4 3.19 -11.50 7.22
C GLU A 4 4.42 -10.74 7.75
N ASP A 5 5.59 -11.38 7.81
CA ASP A 5 6.85 -10.71 8.19
C ASP A 5 7.25 -9.62 7.17
N MET A 6 6.82 -9.75 5.91
CA MET A 6 7.15 -8.83 4.81
C MET A 6 6.19 -7.65 4.71
N THR A 7 4.95 -7.80 5.17
CA THR A 7 3.89 -6.78 5.05
C THR A 7 4.32 -5.42 5.58
N PRO A 8 4.95 -5.28 6.77
CA PRO A 8 5.34 -3.97 7.29
C PRO A 8 6.39 -3.28 6.41
N LEU A 9 7.43 -4.00 6.00
CA LEU A 9 8.49 -3.46 5.14
C LEU A 9 7.96 -3.06 3.77
N PHE A 10 7.15 -3.93 3.16
CA PHE A 10 6.57 -3.65 1.86
C PHE A 10 5.64 -2.43 1.90
N SER A 11 4.81 -2.33 2.94
CA SER A 11 3.92 -1.18 3.16
C SER A 11 4.70 0.12 3.35
N ASP A 12 5.77 0.12 4.14
CA ASP A 12 6.63 1.29 4.35
C ASP A 12 7.27 1.76 3.04
N LEU A 13 7.78 0.83 2.23
CA LEU A 13 8.36 1.16 0.91
C LEU A 13 7.32 1.76 -0.05
N VAL A 14 6.10 1.21 -0.07
CA VAL A 14 4.99 1.72 -0.88
C VAL A 14 4.56 3.11 -0.43
N ALA A 15 4.44 3.35 0.89
CA ALA A 15 4.07 4.63 1.45
C ALA A 15 5.13 5.71 1.16
N ARG A 16 6.42 5.38 1.33
CA ARG A 16 7.53 6.29 0.97
C ARG A 16 7.53 6.63 -0.52
N LEU A 17 7.29 5.65 -1.40
CA LEU A 17 7.20 5.89 -2.83
C LEU A 17 6.01 6.81 -3.17
N TRP A 18 4.88 6.64 -2.48
CA TRP A 18 3.71 7.50 -2.63
C TRP A 18 3.97 8.93 -2.16
N LEU A 19 4.65 9.10 -1.02
CA LEU A 19 4.97 10.40 -0.42
C LEU A 19 5.87 11.28 -1.31
N ILE A 20 6.69 10.68 -2.17
CA ILE A 20 7.50 11.42 -3.15
C ILE A 20 6.61 12.25 -4.11
N HIS A 21 5.36 11.83 -4.32
CA HIS A 21 4.38 12.51 -5.19
C HIS A 21 4.95 12.91 -6.58
N PRO A 22 5.55 11.97 -7.34
CA PRO A 22 6.30 12.30 -8.56
C PRO A 22 5.44 12.80 -9.74
N PHE A 23 4.12 12.59 -9.70
CA PHE A 23 3.20 12.99 -10.78
C PHE A 23 2.29 14.14 -10.35
N ARG A 24 1.86 14.97 -11.32
CA ARG A 24 0.88 16.04 -11.06
C ARG A 24 -0.47 15.51 -10.58
N GLU A 25 -0.91 14.39 -11.15
CA GLU A 25 -2.13 13.67 -10.78
C GLU A 25 -1.93 12.16 -10.91
N GLY A 26 -2.73 11.39 -10.18
CA GLY A 26 -2.72 9.93 -10.31
C GLY A 26 -1.67 9.19 -9.49
N ASN A 27 -0.97 9.85 -8.55
CA ASN A 27 0.04 9.21 -7.68
C ASN A 27 -0.47 7.93 -7.01
N THR A 28 -1.63 7.98 -6.35
CA THR A 28 -2.21 6.81 -5.69
C THR A 28 -2.45 5.66 -6.67
N ARG A 29 -3.04 5.93 -7.84
CA ARG A 29 -3.32 4.90 -8.84
C ARG A 29 -2.03 4.26 -9.37
N THR A 30 -1.04 5.09 -9.70
CA THR A 30 0.23 4.63 -10.28
C THR A 30 1.05 3.83 -9.25
N VAL A 31 1.18 4.33 -8.03
CA VAL A 31 1.95 3.65 -6.97
C VAL A 31 1.30 2.35 -6.53
N MET A 32 -0.02 2.31 -6.34
CA MET A 32 -0.72 1.06 -6.01
C MET A 32 -0.64 0.03 -7.15
N ARG A 33 -0.73 0.48 -8.42
CA ARG A 33 -0.56 -0.41 -9.57
C ARG A 33 0.85 -0.98 -9.63
N PHE A 34 1.86 -0.15 -9.39
CA PHE A 34 3.25 -0.60 -9.31
C PHE A 34 3.46 -1.59 -8.17
N ALA A 35 2.93 -1.32 -6.98
CA ALA A 35 2.99 -2.22 -5.82
C ALA A 35 2.41 -3.60 -6.15
N GLY A 36 1.23 -3.64 -6.80
CA GLY A 36 0.61 -4.88 -7.29
C GLY A 36 1.50 -5.67 -8.26
N LEU A 37 2.08 -4.99 -9.26
CA LEU A 37 2.96 -5.62 -10.24
C LEU A 37 4.26 -6.13 -9.60
N PHE A 38 4.84 -5.35 -8.69
CA PHE A 38 6.07 -5.71 -7.99
C PHE A 38 5.84 -6.92 -7.07
N ALA A 39 4.77 -6.91 -6.28
CA ALA A 39 4.42 -8.03 -5.40
C ALA A 39 4.23 -9.31 -6.21
N ASN A 40 3.48 -9.26 -7.31
CA ASN A 40 3.29 -10.40 -8.21
C ASN A 40 4.62 -10.91 -8.79
N ALA A 41 5.52 -10.02 -9.20
CA ALA A 41 6.86 -10.38 -9.67
C ALA A 41 7.75 -11.01 -8.57
N LYS A 42 7.41 -10.82 -7.29
CA LYS A 42 8.06 -11.45 -6.13
C LYS A 42 7.31 -12.69 -5.62
N GLY A 43 6.25 -13.12 -6.30
CA GLY A 43 5.44 -14.28 -5.90
C GLY A 43 4.42 -13.99 -4.78
N ILE A 44 4.18 -12.72 -4.47
CA ILE A 44 3.16 -12.29 -3.51
C ILE A 44 1.90 -11.91 -4.29
N LEU A 45 0.81 -12.64 -4.09
CA LEU A 45 -0.48 -12.32 -4.69
C LEU A 45 -1.15 -11.23 -3.86
N LEU A 46 -1.56 -10.15 -4.52
CA LEU A 46 -2.31 -9.05 -3.91
C LEU A 46 -3.68 -8.96 -4.56
N ASN A 47 -4.74 -8.89 -3.77
CA ASN A 47 -6.07 -8.63 -4.29
C ASN A 47 -6.21 -7.17 -4.75
N SER A 48 -5.76 -6.92 -5.99
CA SER A 48 -5.80 -5.60 -6.61
C SER A 48 -7.21 -5.03 -6.82
N LYS A 49 -8.26 -5.87 -6.69
CA LYS A 49 -9.65 -5.43 -6.72
C LYS A 49 -10.00 -4.71 -5.41
N LEU A 50 -9.61 -5.26 -4.25
CA LEU A 50 -9.85 -4.64 -2.95
C LEU A 50 -9.23 -3.22 -2.88
N LEU A 51 -7.98 -3.08 -3.35
CA LEU A 51 -7.30 -1.77 -3.42
C LEU A 51 -8.02 -0.77 -4.33
N ARG A 52 -8.67 -1.24 -5.40
CA ARG A 52 -9.36 -0.40 -6.37
C ARG A 52 -10.73 0.03 -5.87
N ASP A 53 -11.50 -0.91 -5.35
CA ASP A 53 -12.87 -0.69 -4.89
C ASP A 53 -12.89 0.23 -3.65
N HIS A 54 -11.80 0.23 -2.87
CA HIS A 54 -11.61 1.08 -1.70
C HIS A 54 -10.55 2.17 -1.88
N ALA A 55 -10.34 2.67 -3.12
CA ALA A 55 -9.25 3.60 -3.44
C ALA A 55 -9.21 4.89 -2.57
N ASN A 56 -10.37 5.39 -2.14
CA ASN A 56 -10.44 6.55 -1.23
C ASN A 56 -9.89 6.22 0.17
N TYR A 57 -10.20 5.03 0.69
CA TYR A 57 -9.68 4.57 1.97
C TYR A 57 -8.18 4.33 1.93
N VAL A 58 -7.69 3.71 0.84
CA VAL A 58 -6.25 3.52 0.61
C VAL A 58 -5.51 4.86 0.57
N ARG A 59 -6.05 5.86 -0.12
CA ARG A 59 -5.45 7.19 -0.16
C ARG A 59 -5.41 7.82 1.24
N ASN A 60 -6.53 7.78 1.97
CA ASN A 60 -6.61 8.40 3.29
C ASN A 60 -5.68 7.71 4.30
N SER A 61 -5.55 6.39 4.25
CA SER A 61 -4.61 5.66 5.10
C SER A 61 -3.16 5.98 4.75
N LEU A 62 -2.82 6.18 3.47
CA LEU A 62 -1.50 6.64 3.06
C LEU A 62 -1.18 8.06 3.57
N VAL A 63 -2.16 8.96 3.56
CA VAL A 63 -2.02 10.29 4.18
C VAL A 63 -1.68 10.15 5.66
N LEU A 64 -2.50 9.40 6.41
CA LEU A 64 -2.31 9.16 7.85
C LEU A 64 -0.97 8.46 8.16
N TYR A 65 -0.55 7.53 7.30
CA TYR A 65 0.73 6.82 7.43
C TYR A 65 1.94 7.77 7.35
N CYS A 66 1.83 8.82 6.53
CA CYS A 66 2.93 9.72 6.21
C CYS A 66 2.90 11.03 7.01
N VAL A 67 2.00 11.18 8.00
CA VAL A 67 2.01 12.33 8.92
C VAL A 67 3.25 12.26 9.81
N ASP A 68 4.03 13.35 9.88
CA ASP A 68 5.31 13.38 10.61
C ASP A 68 5.10 13.42 12.14
N GLU A 69 4.10 14.17 12.63
CA GLU A 69 3.92 14.43 14.05
C GLU A 69 3.34 13.24 14.82
N ALA A 70 2.42 12.50 14.21
CA ALA A 70 1.71 11.37 14.80
C ALA A 70 1.23 10.41 13.69
N PRO A 71 2.12 9.58 13.11
CA PRO A 71 1.74 8.66 12.04
C PRO A 71 0.81 7.56 12.55
N GLU A 72 -0.35 7.41 11.92
CA GLU A 72 -1.28 6.29 12.18
C GLU A 72 -1.07 5.21 11.10
N LYS A 73 -0.07 4.36 11.33
CA LYS A 73 0.37 3.36 10.33
C LYS A 73 -0.56 2.17 10.22
N GLU A 74 -1.31 1.91 11.28
CA GLU A 74 -2.13 0.71 11.48
C GLU A 74 -3.18 0.56 10.38
N HIS A 75 -3.79 1.68 9.96
CA HIS A 75 -4.83 1.67 8.92
C HIS A 75 -4.33 1.13 7.58
N PHE A 76 -3.16 1.58 7.13
CA PHE A 76 -2.59 1.10 5.86
C PHE A 76 -2.03 -0.31 6.00
N LEU A 77 -1.42 -0.64 7.14
CA LEU A 77 -0.93 -2.00 7.41
C LEU A 77 -2.06 -3.02 7.43
N GLN A 78 -3.21 -2.68 8.01
CA GLN A 78 -4.39 -3.54 8.03
C GLN A 78 -4.93 -3.77 6.62
N ILE A 79 -5.08 -2.70 5.83
CA ILE A 79 -5.46 -2.82 4.41
C ILE A 79 -4.50 -3.75 3.66
N MET A 80 -3.19 -3.55 3.82
CA MET A 80 -2.19 -4.37 3.11
C MET A 80 -2.24 -5.83 3.56
N THR A 81 -2.51 -6.09 4.84
CA THR A 81 -2.70 -7.44 5.38
C THR A 81 -3.93 -8.10 4.77
N ASP A 82 -5.06 -7.39 4.70
CA ASP A 82 -6.29 -7.91 4.09
C ASP A 82 -6.07 -8.23 2.61
N VAL A 83 -5.44 -7.34 1.86
CA VAL A 83 -5.16 -7.52 0.43
C VAL A 83 -4.25 -8.73 0.15
N ILE A 84 -3.35 -9.04 1.08
CA ILE A 84 -2.41 -10.17 0.99
C ILE A 84 -3.10 -11.49 1.34
N ASN A 85 -3.95 -11.48 2.37
CA ASN A 85 -4.55 -12.70 2.93
C ASN A 85 -5.88 -13.10 2.27
N ASP A 86 -6.45 -12.26 1.40
CA ASP A 86 -7.75 -12.47 0.74
C ASP A 86 -7.70 -13.47 -0.44
N PHE A 87 -7.06 -14.63 -0.24
CA PHE A 87 -6.92 -15.68 -1.26
C PHE A 87 -7.12 -17.10 -0.70
#